data_AF-A0A2V7W9M1-F1
#
_entry.id   AF-A0A2V7W9M1-F1
#
_cell.length_a   1.000
_cell.length_b   1.000
_cell.length_c   1.000
_cell.angle_alpha   90.00
_cell.angle_beta   90.00
_cell.angle_gamma   90.00
#
_symmetry.space_group_name_H-M   'P 1'
#
loop_
_entity.id
_entity.type
_entity.pdbx_description
1 polymer ?
#
loop_
_entity_poly.entity_id
_entity_poly.type
_entity_poly.pdbx_seq_one_letter_code
_entity_poly.pdbx_strand_id
1 'polypeptide(L)'
;LFVLNRPNALLWAPVLALGILWLRGWRTAILLLLALMVTIAPVTIRNYVVSHELVLISSHGGLNFYIGNNPEADGTYHHVPGIRPTIAGQEEDAPKVAGASTAAEASRFFYRKAWAWIRSNPGAAFSLFLRKIAYVFNQTDLALNYSYSFFQHDVVSPLRFLIVGPWLLFPLGIVGAIRNVRNRQFAIWAAFIPFYALSVALFFVSSRYRLPLLIPMCITAAGMFVRPRVWPWIAAVLIGAGVCWNFGLDDGRAHERTNMIIYLIEQHRFSDAAQLIATTEAITRDRATLYSRSAAAYRQAGIASAQSNRPDEALAAFEAAHHLDPNDASNLLNIAVLLAQRGNTMAARENARAALRLRPDYPQAQGLLRALEGR
;
A
#
# COMPACT_ATOMS: atom_id res chain seq x y z
N LEU A 1 21.35 -11.96 3.49
CA LEU A 1 20.82 -10.59 3.70
C LEU A 1 19.53 -10.33 2.91
N PHE A 2 19.50 -10.38 1.57
CA PHE A 2 18.28 -10.08 0.79
C PHE A 2 17.05 -10.90 1.23
N VAL A 3 17.20 -12.22 1.39
CA VAL A 3 16.13 -13.13 1.84
C VAL A 3 15.61 -12.81 3.25
N LEU A 4 16.47 -12.30 4.16
CA LEU A 4 16.05 -11.92 5.52
C LEU A 4 15.10 -10.70 5.51
N ASN A 5 15.31 -9.77 4.58
CA ASN A 5 14.43 -8.63 4.39
C ASN A 5 13.23 -8.99 3.48
N ARG A 6 13.40 -9.93 2.56
CA ARG A 6 12.40 -10.36 1.56
C ARG A 6 12.26 -11.88 1.54
N PRO A 7 11.49 -12.46 2.48
CA PRO A 7 11.36 -13.92 2.60
C PRO A 7 10.84 -14.59 1.31
N ASN A 8 10.03 -13.89 0.52
CA ASN A 8 9.52 -14.40 -0.76
C ASN A 8 10.63 -14.72 -1.78
N ALA A 9 11.79 -14.05 -1.68
CA ALA A 9 12.96 -14.35 -2.53
C ALA A 9 13.53 -15.75 -2.30
N LEU A 10 13.23 -16.39 -1.15
CA LEU A 10 13.65 -17.75 -0.86
C LEU A 10 13.09 -18.76 -1.89
N LEU A 11 11.96 -18.44 -2.56
CA LEU A 11 11.40 -19.29 -3.63
C LEU A 11 12.34 -19.47 -4.83
N TRP A 12 13.32 -18.58 -5.02
CA TRP A 12 14.34 -18.74 -6.06
C TRP A 12 15.51 -19.64 -5.63
N ALA A 13 15.72 -19.85 -4.32
CA ALA A 13 16.87 -20.61 -3.83
C ALA A 13 16.91 -22.07 -4.33
N PRO A 14 15.79 -22.84 -4.39
CA PRO A 14 15.79 -24.18 -4.96
C PRO A 14 16.16 -24.19 -6.45
N VAL A 15 15.70 -23.20 -7.22
CA VAL A 15 16.00 -23.07 -8.65
C VAL A 15 17.48 -22.82 -8.86
N LEU A 16 18.07 -21.92 -8.06
CA LEU A 16 19.49 -21.65 -8.09
C LEU A 16 20.32 -22.89 -7.70
N ALA A 17 19.91 -23.60 -6.64
CA ALA A 17 20.58 -24.82 -6.19
C ALA A 17 20.53 -25.94 -7.25
N LEU A 18 19.37 -26.16 -7.89
CA LEU A 18 19.22 -27.13 -8.98
C LEU A 18 20.03 -26.73 -10.22
N GLY A 19 20.05 -25.44 -10.57
CA GLY A 19 20.87 -24.93 -11.66
C GLY A 19 22.36 -25.13 -11.41
N ILE A 20 22.83 -24.85 -10.19
CA ILE A 20 24.23 -25.07 -9.79
C ILE A 20 24.55 -26.57 -9.74
N LEU A 21 23.65 -27.39 -9.21
CA LEU A 21 23.79 -28.84 -9.22
C LEU A 21 24.06 -29.35 -10.66
N TRP A 22 23.30 -28.84 -11.63
CA TRP A 22 23.44 -29.21 -13.03
C TRP A 22 24.74 -28.70 -13.69
N LEU A 23 25.21 -27.49 -13.36
CA LEU A 23 26.39 -26.90 -14.01
C LEU A 23 27.74 -27.13 -13.30
N ARG A 24 27.72 -27.29 -11.98
CA ARG A 24 28.91 -27.30 -11.12
C ARG A 24 28.96 -28.54 -10.20
N GLY A 25 27.90 -29.33 -10.15
CA GLY A 25 27.81 -30.55 -9.35
C GLY A 25 27.28 -30.33 -7.94
N TRP A 26 27.03 -31.45 -7.24
CA TRP A 26 26.34 -31.48 -5.96
C TRP A 26 27.08 -30.79 -4.82
N ARG A 27 28.42 -30.82 -4.82
CA ARG A 27 29.24 -30.19 -3.77
C ARG A 27 28.99 -28.68 -3.69
N THR A 28 29.00 -27.99 -4.84
CA THR A 28 28.75 -26.55 -4.90
C THR A 28 27.30 -26.21 -4.55
N ALA A 29 26.34 -27.05 -4.95
CA ALA A 29 24.94 -26.87 -4.58
C ALA A 29 24.73 -27.00 -3.07
N ILE A 30 25.36 -27.99 -2.42
CA ILE A 30 25.32 -28.14 -0.95
C ILE A 30 25.98 -26.95 -0.27
N LEU A 31 27.14 -26.49 -0.73
CA LEU A 31 27.80 -25.31 -0.16
C LEU A 31 26.91 -24.06 -0.22
N LEU A 32 26.20 -23.83 -1.33
CA LEU A 32 25.22 -22.74 -1.44
C LEU A 32 24.11 -22.89 -0.40
N LEU A 33 23.51 -24.09 -0.28
CA LEU A 33 22.43 -24.34 0.65
C LEU A 33 22.89 -24.19 2.11
N LEU A 34 24.07 -24.69 2.45
CA LEU A 34 24.67 -24.50 3.77
C LEU A 34 24.93 -23.01 4.07
N ALA A 35 25.50 -22.26 3.12
CA ALA A 35 25.71 -20.83 3.30
C ALA A 35 24.40 -20.06 3.50
N LEU A 36 23.34 -20.44 2.77
CA LEU A 36 22.01 -19.88 2.95
C LEU A 36 21.44 -20.22 4.33
N MET A 37 21.57 -21.48 4.78
CA MET A 37 21.11 -21.92 6.09
C MET A 37 21.87 -21.22 7.22
N VAL A 38 23.20 -21.09 7.15
CA VAL A 38 24.01 -20.34 8.13
C VAL A 38 23.56 -18.88 8.22
N THR A 39 23.16 -18.29 7.09
CA THR A 39 22.68 -16.91 7.06
C THR A 39 21.27 -16.76 7.68
N ILE A 40 20.40 -17.76 7.53
CA ILE A 40 19.02 -17.73 8.01
C ILE A 40 18.91 -18.20 9.47
N ALA A 41 19.77 -19.13 9.90
CA ALA A 41 19.72 -19.79 11.19
C ALA A 41 19.67 -18.83 12.39
N PRO A 42 20.45 -17.73 12.48
CA PRO A 42 20.37 -16.82 13.62
C PRO A 42 18.97 -16.24 13.83
N VAL A 43 18.28 -15.89 12.73
CA VAL A 43 16.91 -15.36 12.79
C VAL A 43 15.92 -16.46 13.17
N THR A 44 16.06 -17.66 12.59
CA THR A 44 15.22 -18.80 12.95
C THR A 44 15.38 -19.20 14.41
N ILE A 45 16.62 -19.26 14.91
CA ILE A 45 16.94 -19.56 16.31
C ILE A 45 16.34 -18.49 17.22
N ARG A 46 16.56 -17.19 16.93
CA ARG A 46 15.95 -16.10 17.68
C ARG A 46 14.42 -16.23 17.71
N ASN A 47 13.80 -16.53 16.58
CA ASN A 47 12.35 -16.69 16.51
C ASN A 47 11.88 -17.85 17.39
N TYR A 48 12.56 -18.99 17.35
CA TYR A 48 12.24 -20.13 18.19
C TYR A 48 12.45 -19.85 19.68
N VAL A 49 13.55 -19.18 20.06
CA VAL A 49 13.84 -18.83 21.45
C VAL A 49 12.80 -17.86 22.02
N VAL A 50 12.33 -16.89 21.22
CA VAL A 50 11.38 -15.86 21.67
C VAL A 50 9.92 -16.34 21.63
N SER A 51 9.54 -17.11 20.62
CA SER A 51 8.13 -17.49 20.38
C SER A 51 7.81 -18.95 20.70
N HIS A 52 8.81 -19.79 20.95
CA HIS A 52 8.68 -21.26 21.03
C HIS A 52 8.06 -21.91 19.79
N GLU A 53 8.05 -21.20 18.65
CA GLU A 53 7.53 -21.68 17.37
C GLU A 53 8.64 -21.69 16.30
N LEU A 54 8.63 -22.72 15.45
CA LEU A 54 9.59 -22.84 14.35
C LEU A 54 9.22 -21.90 13.19
N VAL A 55 9.57 -20.61 13.33
CA VAL A 55 9.38 -19.59 12.29
C VAL A 55 10.70 -19.29 11.58
N LEU A 56 10.81 -19.68 10.31
CA LEU A 56 12.05 -19.58 9.54
C LEU A 56 12.56 -18.13 9.44
N ILE A 57 11.73 -17.20 8.98
CA ILE A 57 12.10 -15.78 8.84
C ILE A 57 11.01 -14.87 9.42
N SER A 58 9.75 -15.03 8.97
CA SER A 58 8.64 -14.18 9.37
C SER A 58 7.33 -14.96 9.51
N SER A 59 6.54 -14.62 10.52
CA SER A 59 5.19 -15.15 10.77
C SER A 59 4.09 -14.42 9.98
N HIS A 60 4.40 -13.33 9.26
CA HIS A 60 3.39 -12.54 8.52
C HIS A 60 2.96 -13.14 7.17
N GLY A 61 3.53 -14.28 6.79
CA GLY A 61 3.25 -14.92 5.49
C GLY A 61 1.76 -15.17 5.27
N GLY A 62 1.04 -15.69 6.27
CA GLY A 62 -0.37 -16.02 6.15
C GLY A 62 -1.27 -14.80 5.91
N LEU A 63 -1.09 -13.73 6.69
CA LEU A 63 -1.85 -12.50 6.51
C LEU A 63 -1.61 -11.89 5.12
N ASN A 64 -0.34 -11.75 4.72
CA ASN A 64 0.00 -11.23 3.40
C ASN A 64 -0.56 -12.11 2.27
N PHE A 65 -0.55 -13.43 2.46
CA PHE A 65 -1.11 -14.36 1.48
C PHE A 65 -2.62 -14.20 1.36
N TYR A 66 -3.31 -14.01 2.48
CA TYR A 66 -4.75 -13.74 2.50
C TYR A 66 -5.10 -12.40 1.87
N ILE A 67 -4.35 -11.32 2.14
CA ILE A 67 -4.56 -10.00 1.52
C ILE A 67 -4.60 -10.11 -0.02
N GLY A 68 -3.68 -10.89 -0.58
CA GLY A 68 -3.61 -11.10 -2.03
C GLY A 68 -4.54 -12.17 -2.60
N ASN A 69 -5.22 -12.96 -1.77
CA ASN A 69 -6.00 -14.13 -2.19
C ASN A 69 -7.26 -14.29 -1.31
N ASN A 70 -8.24 -13.41 -1.52
CA ASN A 70 -9.54 -13.44 -0.85
C ASN A 70 -10.63 -12.88 -1.81
N PRO A 71 -11.93 -12.96 -1.46
CA PRO A 71 -13.02 -12.53 -2.34
C PRO A 71 -12.96 -11.07 -2.81
N GLU A 72 -12.38 -10.19 -2.01
CA GLU A 72 -12.28 -8.75 -2.27
C GLU A 72 -10.92 -8.37 -2.90
N ALA A 73 -10.00 -9.32 -3.06
CA ALA A 73 -8.67 -9.06 -3.60
C ALA A 73 -8.72 -8.72 -5.10
N ASP A 74 -8.10 -7.60 -5.48
CA ASP A 74 -7.99 -7.13 -6.87
C ASP A 74 -6.58 -7.30 -7.47
N GLY A 75 -5.63 -7.75 -6.64
CA GLY A 75 -4.22 -7.96 -6.99
C GLY A 75 -3.27 -6.92 -6.38
N THR A 76 -3.80 -5.86 -5.76
CA THR A 76 -3.07 -4.83 -5.03
C THR A 76 -3.24 -5.00 -3.51
N TYR A 77 -2.63 -4.11 -2.71
CA TYR A 77 -2.76 -4.16 -1.26
C TYR A 77 -4.07 -3.50 -0.82
N HIS A 78 -4.86 -4.24 -0.06
CA HIS A 78 -6.00 -3.71 0.70
C HIS A 78 -5.85 -4.13 2.16
N HIS A 79 -6.21 -3.22 3.08
CA HIS A 79 -6.18 -3.53 4.50
C HIS A 79 -7.31 -4.53 4.83
N VAL A 80 -7.04 -5.44 5.76
CA VAL A 80 -8.06 -6.40 6.21
C VAL A 80 -8.92 -5.72 7.28
N PRO A 81 -10.26 -5.76 7.19
CA PRO A 81 -11.12 -5.19 8.22
C PRO A 81 -10.75 -5.68 9.63
N GLY A 82 -10.66 -4.75 10.57
CA GLY A 82 -10.26 -5.03 11.96
C GLY A 82 -8.75 -5.12 12.19
N ILE A 83 -7.91 -4.92 11.16
CA ILE A 83 -6.45 -4.90 11.28
C ILE A 83 -5.93 -3.55 10.80
N ARG A 84 -5.24 -2.82 11.68
CA ARG A 84 -4.59 -1.57 11.30
C ARG A 84 -3.49 -1.82 10.24
N PRO A 85 -3.37 -0.98 9.20
CA PRO A 85 -2.43 -1.23 8.09
C PRO A 85 -0.96 -1.05 8.47
N THR A 86 -0.66 -0.45 9.63
CA THR A 86 0.72 -0.26 10.12
C THR A 86 1.37 -1.60 10.51
N ILE A 87 2.70 -1.67 10.51
CA ILE A 87 3.43 -2.91 10.88
C ILE A 87 3.07 -3.33 12.31
N ALA A 88 3.15 -2.41 13.26
CA ALA A 88 2.75 -2.66 14.65
C ALA A 88 1.27 -3.04 14.78
N GLY A 89 0.39 -2.38 14.00
CA GLY A 89 -1.03 -2.71 13.94
C GLY A 89 -1.29 -4.14 13.46
N GLN A 90 -0.61 -4.58 12.40
CA GLN A 90 -0.71 -5.95 11.91
C GLN A 90 -0.17 -6.97 12.92
N GLU A 91 0.91 -6.67 13.64
CA GLU A 91 1.45 -7.54 14.69
C GLU A 91 0.48 -7.70 15.88
N GLU A 92 -0.16 -6.61 16.30
CA GLU A 92 -1.08 -6.61 17.46
C GLU A 92 -2.48 -7.12 17.13
N ASP A 93 -3.02 -6.78 15.96
CA ASP A 93 -4.44 -6.98 15.64
C ASP A 93 -4.67 -8.31 14.92
N ALA A 94 -3.71 -8.82 14.14
CA ALA A 94 -3.89 -10.07 13.40
C ALA A 94 -4.16 -11.28 14.31
N PRO A 95 -3.47 -11.46 15.46
CA PRO A 95 -3.81 -12.52 16.40
C PRO A 95 -5.20 -12.35 17.00
N LYS A 96 -5.59 -11.12 17.36
CA LYS A 96 -6.93 -10.81 17.93
C LYS A 96 -8.04 -11.16 16.95
N VAL A 97 -7.90 -10.75 15.68
CA VAL A 97 -8.88 -11.04 14.62
C VAL A 97 -8.93 -12.54 14.32
N ALA A 98 -7.81 -13.25 14.41
CA ALA A 98 -7.75 -14.69 14.21
C ALA A 98 -8.25 -15.51 15.42
N GLY A 99 -8.49 -14.88 16.58
CA GLY A 99 -8.72 -15.60 17.84
C GLY A 99 -7.53 -16.47 18.25
N ALA A 100 -6.31 -16.07 17.84
CA ALA A 100 -5.09 -16.84 17.97
C ALA A 100 -4.24 -16.33 19.15
N SER A 101 -3.59 -17.26 19.84
CA SER A 101 -2.70 -16.92 20.96
C SER A 101 -1.30 -16.52 20.49
N THR A 102 -0.90 -16.94 19.28
CA THR A 102 0.42 -16.66 18.72
C THR A 102 0.35 -16.09 17.30
N ALA A 103 1.43 -15.43 16.87
CA ALA A 103 1.56 -14.90 15.53
C ALA A 103 1.61 -16.01 14.46
N ALA A 104 2.21 -17.18 14.73
CA ALA A 104 2.19 -18.27 13.76
C ALA A 104 0.82 -18.94 13.68
N GLU A 105 0.08 -19.05 14.78
CA GLU A 105 -1.31 -19.51 14.75
C GLU A 105 -2.19 -18.56 13.93
N ALA A 106 -2.05 -17.24 14.13
CA ALA A 106 -2.71 -16.24 13.30
C ALA A 106 -2.35 -16.40 11.81
N SER A 107 -1.06 -16.62 11.50
CA SER A 107 -0.59 -16.91 10.15
C SER A 107 -1.28 -18.14 9.54
N ARG A 108 -1.36 -19.24 10.28
CA ARG A 108 -2.04 -20.48 9.85
C ARG A 108 -3.53 -20.23 9.61
N PHE A 109 -4.18 -19.44 10.47
CA PHE A 109 -5.57 -19.05 10.28
C PHE A 109 -5.79 -18.33 8.95
N PHE A 110 -4.99 -17.30 8.63
CA PHE A 110 -5.12 -16.56 7.37
C PHE A 110 -4.77 -17.42 6.14
N TYR A 111 -3.77 -18.30 6.23
CA TYR A 111 -3.51 -19.28 5.17
C TYR A 111 -4.70 -20.19 4.92
N ARG A 112 -5.32 -20.73 5.97
CA ARG A 112 -6.52 -21.57 5.84
C ARG A 112 -7.66 -20.82 5.17
N LYS A 113 -7.88 -19.56 5.56
CA LYS A 113 -8.93 -18.70 4.97
C LYS A 113 -8.70 -18.44 3.48
N ALA A 114 -7.46 -18.10 3.10
CA ALA A 114 -7.08 -17.89 1.70
C ALA A 114 -7.26 -19.16 0.86
N TRP A 115 -6.76 -20.30 1.35
CA TRP A 115 -6.89 -21.57 0.65
C TRP A 115 -8.33 -22.08 0.56
N ALA A 116 -9.17 -21.82 1.57
CA ALA A 116 -10.59 -22.13 1.50
C ALA A 116 -11.28 -21.34 0.37
N TRP A 117 -10.94 -20.06 0.20
CA TRP A 117 -11.43 -19.27 -0.93
C TRP A 117 -10.91 -19.78 -2.28
N ILE A 118 -9.61 -20.06 -2.40
CA ILE A 118 -9.02 -20.61 -3.64
C ILE A 118 -9.69 -21.94 -4.05
N ARG A 119 -9.93 -22.84 -3.10
CA ARG A 119 -10.56 -24.14 -3.37
C ARG A 119 -12.03 -24.01 -3.77
N SER A 120 -12.75 -23.05 -3.19
CA SER A 120 -14.15 -22.79 -3.55
C SER A 120 -14.29 -21.99 -4.85
N ASN A 121 -13.28 -21.23 -5.25
CA ASN A 121 -13.32 -20.34 -6.42
C ASN A 121 -12.07 -20.47 -7.32
N PRO A 122 -11.75 -21.66 -7.85
CA PRO A 122 -10.49 -21.90 -8.55
C PRO A 122 -10.30 -21.04 -9.80
N GLY A 123 -11.37 -20.80 -10.57
CA GLY A 123 -11.32 -19.95 -11.78
C GLY A 123 -11.03 -18.48 -11.45
N ALA A 124 -11.69 -17.93 -10.42
CA ALA A 124 -11.45 -16.57 -9.97
C ALA A 124 -10.04 -16.40 -9.39
N ALA A 125 -9.58 -17.36 -8.59
CA ALA A 125 -8.23 -17.37 -8.04
C ALA A 125 -7.15 -17.43 -9.14
N PHE A 126 -7.36 -18.26 -10.17
CA PHE A 126 -6.45 -18.35 -11.32
C PHE A 126 -6.42 -17.04 -12.13
N SER A 127 -7.59 -16.46 -12.42
CA SER A 127 -7.69 -15.16 -13.10
C SER A 127 -7.01 -14.04 -12.31
N LEU A 128 -7.22 -14.00 -11.00
CA LEU A 128 -6.57 -13.04 -10.10
C LEU A 128 -5.05 -13.24 -10.10
N PHE A 129 -4.57 -14.48 -10.07
CA PHE A 129 -3.14 -14.77 -10.16
C PHE A 129 -2.52 -14.29 -11.48
N LEU A 130 -3.17 -14.54 -12.63
CA LEU A 130 -2.71 -14.03 -13.92
C LEU A 130 -2.70 -12.49 -13.96
N ARG A 131 -3.72 -11.85 -13.38
CA ARG A 131 -3.79 -10.39 -13.25
C ARG A 131 -2.61 -9.86 -12.42
N LYS A 132 -2.28 -10.51 -11.31
CA LYS A 132 -1.10 -10.18 -10.49
C LYS A 132 0.21 -10.34 -11.26
N ILE A 133 0.34 -11.37 -12.10
CA ILE A 133 1.52 -11.50 -12.97
C ILE A 133 1.63 -10.32 -13.94
N ALA A 134 0.53 -9.89 -14.56
CA ALA A 134 0.53 -8.69 -15.40
C ALA A 134 0.91 -7.43 -14.61
N TYR A 135 0.42 -7.28 -13.38
CA TYR A 135 0.72 -6.14 -12.50
C TYR A 135 2.19 -6.06 -12.08
N VAL A 136 2.86 -7.20 -11.89
CA VAL A 136 4.29 -7.24 -11.57
C VAL A 136 5.12 -6.53 -12.65
N PHE A 137 4.71 -6.65 -13.90
CA PHE A 137 5.37 -6.04 -15.06
C PHE A 137 4.68 -4.78 -15.58
N ASN A 138 3.63 -4.28 -14.93
CA ASN A 138 2.91 -3.10 -15.42
C ASN A 138 3.69 -1.80 -15.17
N GLN A 139 3.52 -0.78 -16.00
CA GLN A 139 4.22 0.50 -15.81
C GLN A 139 3.77 1.29 -14.57
N THR A 140 2.52 1.14 -14.14
CA THR A 140 1.94 1.94 -13.04
C THR A 140 2.63 1.63 -11.71
N ASP A 141 2.87 2.68 -10.93
CA ASP A 141 3.42 2.60 -9.57
C ASP A 141 2.34 2.12 -8.59
N LEU A 142 2.45 0.90 -8.09
CA LEU A 142 1.51 0.34 -7.12
C LEU A 142 1.97 0.70 -5.70
N ALA A 143 1.60 1.90 -5.25
CA ALA A 143 2.01 2.43 -3.95
C ALA A 143 1.63 1.48 -2.80
N LEU A 144 2.45 1.47 -1.74
CA LEU A 144 2.15 0.75 -0.49
C LEU A 144 2.31 1.70 0.70
N ASN A 145 3.52 2.22 0.87
CA ASN A 145 3.82 3.20 1.93
C ASN A 145 3.87 4.61 1.37
N TYR A 146 4.42 4.76 0.16
CA TYR A 146 4.61 6.03 -0.53
C TYR A 146 4.27 5.89 -2.01
N SER A 147 3.77 6.97 -2.61
CA SER A 147 3.65 7.08 -4.08
C SER A 147 4.88 7.77 -4.65
N TYR A 148 5.71 7.04 -5.41
CA TYR A 148 6.83 7.65 -6.14
C TYR A 148 6.31 8.54 -7.26
N SER A 149 5.17 8.18 -7.86
CA SER A 149 4.49 8.99 -8.88
C SER A 149 4.13 10.38 -8.37
N PHE A 150 3.75 10.51 -7.10
CA PHE A 150 3.50 11.83 -6.48
C PHE A 150 4.76 12.69 -6.46
N PHE A 151 5.87 12.15 -5.97
CA PHE A 151 7.14 12.90 -5.94
C PHE A 151 7.70 13.18 -7.34
N GLN A 152 7.41 12.33 -8.32
CA GLN A 152 7.82 12.52 -9.70
C GLN A 152 6.95 13.56 -10.41
N HIS A 153 5.63 13.57 -10.27
CA HIS A 153 4.76 14.41 -11.09
C HIS A 153 4.21 15.65 -10.37
N ASP A 154 3.94 15.54 -9.07
CA ASP A 154 3.18 16.54 -8.34
C ASP A 154 4.09 17.49 -7.54
N VAL A 155 5.26 17.01 -7.11
CA VAL A 155 6.27 17.81 -6.40
C VAL A 155 7.39 18.25 -7.35
N VAL A 156 7.90 19.46 -7.16
CA VAL A 156 9.13 19.92 -7.83
C VAL A 156 10.31 19.16 -7.23
N SER A 157 10.67 18.04 -7.87
CA SER A 157 11.78 17.19 -7.43
C SER A 157 12.67 16.79 -8.62
N PRO A 158 13.94 16.41 -8.36
CA PRO A 158 14.81 15.85 -9.40
C PRO A 158 14.26 14.58 -10.07
N LEU A 159 13.29 13.89 -9.45
CA LEU A 159 12.69 12.67 -10.01
C LEU A 159 11.93 12.95 -11.32
N ARG A 160 11.50 14.21 -11.56
CA ARG A 160 10.91 14.64 -12.84
C ARG A 160 11.79 14.34 -14.05
N PHE A 161 13.11 14.37 -13.86
CA PHE A 161 14.09 14.12 -14.92
C PHE A 161 14.43 12.63 -15.09
N LEU A 162 14.04 11.77 -14.14
CA LEU A 162 14.25 10.32 -14.20
C LEU A 162 13.12 9.65 -14.99
N ILE A 163 13.10 9.89 -16.30
CA ILE A 163 12.03 9.40 -17.20
C ILE A 163 12.15 7.92 -17.56
N VAL A 164 13.31 7.29 -17.30
CA VAL A 164 13.52 5.86 -17.53
C VAL A 164 12.79 5.07 -16.46
N GLY A 165 11.66 4.48 -16.84
CA GLY A 165 10.79 3.73 -15.94
C GLY A 165 10.53 2.29 -16.41
N PRO A 166 9.65 1.58 -15.70
CA PRO A 166 9.28 0.21 -16.05
C PRO A 166 8.71 0.05 -17.45
N TRP A 167 8.06 1.11 -17.99
CA TRP A 167 7.54 1.17 -19.35
C TRP A 167 8.59 0.86 -20.43
N LEU A 168 9.85 1.25 -20.19
CA LEU A 168 10.98 1.01 -21.09
C LEU A 168 11.80 -0.20 -20.65
N LEU A 169 12.07 -0.33 -19.34
CA LEU A 169 12.96 -1.33 -18.80
C LEU A 169 12.40 -2.76 -18.93
N PHE A 170 11.10 -2.96 -18.69
CA PHE A 170 10.53 -4.32 -18.76
C PHE A 170 10.54 -4.88 -20.19
N PRO A 171 10.09 -4.16 -21.22
CA PRO A 171 10.12 -4.71 -22.57
C PRO A 171 11.53 -5.00 -23.07
N LEU A 172 12.48 -4.08 -22.86
CA LEU A 172 13.87 -4.27 -23.25
C LEU A 172 14.54 -5.39 -22.45
N GLY A 173 14.30 -5.44 -21.13
CA GLY A 173 14.85 -6.44 -20.23
C GLY A 173 14.35 -7.85 -20.55
N ILE A 174 13.04 -8.03 -20.74
CA ILE A 174 12.45 -9.33 -21.08
C ILE A 174 13.00 -9.84 -22.41
N VAL A 175 13.00 -9.02 -23.46
CA VAL A 175 13.52 -9.44 -24.77
C VAL A 175 15.02 -9.71 -24.69
N GLY A 176 15.79 -8.84 -24.02
CA GLY A 176 17.22 -9.03 -23.82
C GLY A 176 17.55 -10.32 -23.04
N ALA A 177 16.72 -10.70 -22.06
CA ALA A 177 16.83 -11.98 -21.36
C ALA A 177 16.56 -13.16 -22.29
N ILE A 178 15.46 -13.14 -23.06
CA ILE A 178 15.10 -14.21 -24.01
C ILE A 178 16.23 -14.46 -25.02
N ARG A 179 16.88 -13.39 -25.50
CA ARG A 179 17.97 -13.51 -26.48
C ARG A 179 19.20 -14.23 -25.95
N ASN A 180 19.48 -14.08 -24.64
CA ASN A 180 20.71 -14.57 -24.03
C ASN A 180 20.52 -15.87 -23.23
N VAL A 181 19.27 -16.33 -23.05
CA VAL A 181 18.92 -17.54 -22.26
C VAL A 181 19.56 -18.84 -22.78
N ARG A 182 20.09 -18.86 -24.01
CA ARG A 182 20.84 -20.02 -24.52
C ARG A 182 22.15 -20.26 -23.77
N ASN A 183 22.74 -19.22 -23.16
CA ASN A 183 23.88 -19.39 -22.27
C ASN A 183 23.37 -19.93 -20.92
N ARG A 184 23.77 -21.16 -20.58
CA ARG A 184 23.29 -21.86 -19.38
C ARG A 184 23.57 -21.11 -18.07
N GLN A 185 24.75 -20.48 -17.95
CA GLN A 185 25.09 -19.71 -16.73
C GLN A 185 24.21 -18.47 -16.61
N PHE A 186 24.02 -17.76 -17.74
CA PHE A 186 23.10 -16.63 -17.79
C PHE A 186 21.65 -17.06 -17.53
N ALA A 187 21.20 -18.20 -18.06
CA ALA A 187 19.85 -18.71 -17.86
C ALA A 187 19.51 -18.96 -16.39
N ILE A 188 20.45 -19.53 -15.62
CA ILE A 188 20.27 -19.76 -14.18
C ILE A 188 20.16 -18.44 -13.42
N TRP A 189 21.00 -17.46 -13.77
CA TRP A 189 20.92 -16.13 -13.17
C TRP A 189 19.60 -15.42 -13.56
N ALA A 190 19.24 -15.44 -14.85
CA ALA A 190 18.04 -14.81 -15.40
C ALA A 190 16.76 -15.49 -14.91
N ALA A 191 16.81 -16.75 -14.48
CA ALA A 191 15.69 -17.44 -13.84
C ALA A 191 15.20 -16.70 -12.58
N PHE A 192 16.02 -15.86 -11.95
CA PHE A 192 15.55 -14.97 -10.89
C PHE A 192 14.33 -14.16 -11.31
N ILE A 193 14.26 -13.67 -12.56
CA ILE A 193 13.18 -12.80 -13.05
C ILE A 193 11.81 -13.49 -12.95
N PRO A 194 11.53 -14.60 -13.64
CA PRO A 194 10.21 -15.24 -13.57
C PRO A 194 9.91 -15.78 -12.18
N PHE A 195 10.87 -16.38 -11.47
CA PHE A 195 10.60 -16.96 -10.15
C PHE A 195 10.36 -15.90 -9.08
N TYR A 196 11.06 -14.77 -9.14
CA TYR A 196 10.77 -13.65 -8.26
C TYR A 196 9.43 -12.98 -8.61
N ALA A 197 9.11 -12.82 -9.90
CA ALA A 197 7.80 -12.32 -10.32
C ALA A 197 6.65 -13.21 -9.82
N LEU A 198 6.78 -14.53 -9.95
CA LEU A 198 5.86 -15.51 -9.38
C LEU A 198 5.77 -15.36 -7.85
N SER A 199 6.90 -15.19 -7.17
CA SER A 199 6.94 -15.00 -5.71
C SER A 199 6.15 -13.77 -5.24
N VAL A 200 6.13 -12.69 -6.03
CA VAL A 200 5.36 -11.48 -5.72
C VAL A 200 3.87 -11.73 -6.03
N ALA A 201 3.56 -12.31 -7.19
CA ALA A 201 2.19 -12.60 -7.61
C ALA A 201 1.46 -13.61 -6.72
N LEU A 202 2.17 -14.47 -5.98
CA LEU A 202 1.55 -15.34 -4.96
C LEU A 202 0.87 -14.56 -3.83
N PHE A 203 1.31 -13.33 -3.56
CA PHE A 203 0.76 -12.44 -2.55
C PHE A 203 -0.05 -11.34 -3.24
N PHE A 204 0.28 -10.07 -2.99
CA PHE A 204 -0.25 -8.89 -3.68
C PHE A 204 0.92 -8.11 -4.29
N VAL A 205 0.62 -7.30 -5.30
CA VAL A 205 1.63 -6.54 -6.02
C VAL A 205 1.72 -5.12 -5.47
N SER A 206 2.94 -4.70 -5.14
CA SER A 206 3.25 -3.29 -4.87
C SER A 206 4.64 -2.94 -5.40
N SER A 207 4.89 -1.66 -5.61
CA SER A 207 6.17 -1.14 -6.10
C SER A 207 7.32 -1.55 -5.21
N ARG A 208 7.11 -1.51 -3.88
CA ARG A 208 8.11 -1.96 -2.90
C ARG A 208 8.55 -3.42 -3.12
N TYR A 209 7.68 -4.29 -3.62
CA TYR A 209 8.00 -5.69 -3.93
C TYR A 209 8.49 -5.90 -5.36
N ARG A 210 8.19 -4.98 -6.29
CA ARG A 210 8.66 -5.04 -7.68
C ARG A 210 10.06 -4.49 -7.88
N LEU A 211 10.52 -3.56 -7.02
CA LEU A 211 11.84 -2.91 -7.13
C LEU A 211 13.01 -3.88 -7.40
N PRO A 212 13.12 -5.05 -6.72
CA PRO A 212 14.23 -5.97 -6.99
C PRO A 212 14.24 -6.56 -8.41
N LEU A 213 13.12 -6.55 -9.14
CA LEU A 213 13.07 -6.96 -10.55
C LEU A 213 13.69 -5.91 -11.47
N LEU A 214 13.72 -4.63 -11.09
CA LEU A 214 14.26 -3.59 -11.96
C LEU A 214 15.77 -3.77 -12.19
N ILE A 215 16.51 -4.28 -11.19
CA ILE A 215 17.95 -4.53 -11.29
C ILE A 215 18.30 -5.52 -12.42
N PRO A 216 17.76 -6.76 -12.44
CA PRO A 216 18.03 -7.69 -13.52
C PRO A 216 17.43 -7.19 -14.85
N MET A 217 16.35 -6.40 -14.85
CA MET A 217 15.82 -5.78 -16.07
C MET A 217 16.79 -4.78 -16.70
N CYS A 218 17.46 -3.94 -15.90
CA CYS A 218 18.52 -3.07 -16.39
C CYS A 218 19.68 -3.87 -17.03
N ILE A 219 20.13 -4.93 -16.37
CA ILE A 219 21.23 -5.77 -16.86
C ILE A 219 20.84 -6.48 -18.16
N THR A 220 19.64 -7.06 -18.19
CA THR A 220 19.16 -7.80 -19.36
C THR A 220 18.80 -6.90 -20.54
N ALA A 221 18.39 -5.65 -20.29
CA ALA A 221 18.09 -4.67 -21.34
C ALA A 221 19.31 -4.40 -22.23
N ALA A 222 20.53 -4.44 -21.69
CA ALA A 222 21.75 -4.33 -22.50
C ALA A 222 21.84 -5.41 -23.60
N GLY A 223 21.24 -6.58 -23.37
CA GLY A 223 21.14 -7.68 -24.34
C GLY A 223 20.35 -7.33 -25.60
N MET A 224 19.55 -6.26 -25.59
CA MET A 224 18.87 -5.73 -26.78
C MET A 224 19.84 -5.23 -27.84
N PHE A 225 20.97 -4.65 -27.42
CA PHE A 225 21.92 -4.00 -28.30
C PHE A 225 22.99 -4.96 -28.84
N VAL A 226 23.03 -6.20 -28.33
CA VAL A 226 23.95 -7.24 -28.79
C VAL A 226 23.44 -7.81 -30.11
N ARG A 227 24.08 -7.48 -31.24
CA ARG A 227 23.73 -7.90 -32.62
C ARG A 227 22.36 -7.36 -33.08
N PRO A 228 22.31 -6.23 -33.79
CA PRO A 228 21.06 -5.61 -34.18
C PRO A 228 20.27 -6.51 -35.14
N ARG A 229 19.03 -6.80 -34.78
CA ARG A 229 18.02 -7.49 -35.59
C ARG A 229 16.70 -6.75 -35.40
N VAL A 230 15.76 -6.87 -36.34
CA VAL A 230 14.48 -6.15 -36.30
C VAL A 230 13.48 -6.81 -35.33
N TRP A 231 13.39 -8.14 -35.31
CA TRP A 231 12.39 -8.86 -34.49
C TRP A 231 12.41 -8.55 -32.98
N PRO A 232 13.56 -8.33 -32.30
CA PRO A 232 13.58 -7.99 -30.87
C PRO A 232 12.88 -6.66 -30.59
N TRP A 233 12.97 -5.70 -31.50
CA TRP A 233 12.28 -4.41 -31.37
C TRP A 233 10.77 -4.58 -31.53
N ILE A 234 10.32 -5.41 -32.48
CA ILE A 234 8.89 -5.75 -32.62
C ILE A 234 8.38 -6.42 -31.33
N ALA A 235 9.12 -7.40 -30.80
CA ALA A 235 8.78 -8.06 -29.54
C ALA A 235 8.75 -7.07 -28.36
N ALA A 236 9.69 -6.14 -28.29
CA ALA A 236 9.72 -5.11 -27.26
C ALA A 236 8.53 -4.15 -27.37
N VAL A 237 8.09 -3.78 -28.58
CA VAL A 237 6.88 -2.96 -28.77
C VAL A 237 5.63 -3.71 -28.32
N LEU A 238 5.49 -4.99 -28.68
CA LEU A 238 4.34 -5.81 -28.26
C LEU A 238 4.30 -6.01 -26.74
N ILE A 239 5.45 -6.32 -26.13
CA ILE A 239 5.55 -6.42 -24.66
C ILE A 239 5.30 -5.05 -24.03
N GLY A 240 5.80 -3.97 -24.63
CA GLY A 240 5.55 -2.59 -24.22
C GLY A 240 4.08 -2.24 -24.16
N ALA A 241 3.29 -2.65 -25.17
CA ALA A 241 1.85 -2.46 -25.17
C ALA A 241 1.17 -3.18 -23.98
N GLY A 242 1.62 -4.39 -23.63
CA GLY A 242 1.13 -5.12 -22.46
C GLY A 242 1.55 -4.50 -21.13
N VAL A 243 2.83 -4.09 -21.02
CA VAL A 243 3.39 -3.38 -19.86
C VAL A 243 2.65 -2.06 -19.61
N CYS A 244 2.27 -1.36 -20.69
CA CYS A 244 1.58 -0.08 -20.64
C CYS A 244 0.05 -0.20 -20.60
N TRP A 245 -0.49 -1.43 -20.56
CA TRP A 245 -1.93 -1.65 -20.57
C TRP A 245 -2.61 -0.98 -19.38
N ASN A 246 -3.70 -0.25 -19.64
CA ASN A 246 -4.45 0.45 -18.62
C ASN A 246 -5.42 -0.50 -17.91
N PHE A 247 -4.98 -1.08 -16.80
CA PHE A 247 -5.83 -1.90 -15.92
C PHE A 247 -6.70 -1.09 -14.95
N GLY A 248 -6.68 0.24 -15.08
CA GLY A 248 -7.28 1.12 -14.08
C GLY A 248 -6.59 0.95 -12.72
N LEU A 249 -5.27 0.90 -12.67
CA LEU A 249 -4.54 0.86 -11.40
C LEU A 249 -4.47 2.27 -10.78
N ASP A 250 -4.46 2.34 -9.45
CA ASP A 250 -4.20 3.58 -8.71
C ASP A 250 -2.68 3.74 -8.51
N ASP A 251 -2.14 4.91 -8.87
CA ASP A 251 -0.73 5.24 -8.72
C ASP A 251 -0.38 5.79 -7.32
N GLY A 252 -1.39 5.89 -6.44
CA GLY A 252 -1.27 6.35 -5.06
C GLY A 252 -1.15 7.86 -4.91
N ARG A 253 -1.18 8.65 -6.00
CA ARG A 253 -1.03 10.11 -5.91
C ARG A 253 -2.15 10.76 -5.12
N ALA A 254 -3.38 10.29 -5.29
CA ALA A 254 -4.53 10.81 -4.54
C ALA A 254 -4.35 10.65 -3.02
N HIS A 255 -3.79 9.51 -2.59
CA HIS A 255 -3.49 9.27 -1.18
C HIS A 255 -2.43 10.23 -0.64
N GLU A 256 -1.34 10.43 -1.37
CA GLU A 256 -0.29 11.38 -0.95
C GLU A 256 -0.74 12.83 -0.98
N ARG A 257 -1.55 13.22 -1.97
CA ARG A 257 -2.20 14.54 -1.96
C ARG A 257 -3.07 14.73 -0.73
N THR A 258 -3.81 13.70 -0.32
CA THR A 258 -4.60 13.75 0.93
C THR A 258 -3.70 13.96 2.15
N ASN A 259 -2.55 13.27 2.23
CA ASN A 259 -1.59 13.50 3.31
C ASN A 259 -1.02 14.93 3.29
N MET A 260 -0.73 15.46 2.11
CA MET A 260 -0.29 16.85 1.93
C MET A 260 -1.39 17.86 2.32
N ILE A 261 -2.66 17.60 1.97
CA ILE A 261 -3.81 18.41 2.38
C ILE A 261 -3.87 18.49 3.90
N ILE A 262 -3.78 17.34 4.59
CA ILE A 262 -3.77 17.28 6.06
C ILE A 262 -2.61 18.12 6.62
N TYR A 263 -1.41 17.98 6.06
CA TYR A 263 -0.26 18.79 6.46
C TYR A 263 -0.51 20.30 6.27
N LEU A 264 -1.08 20.72 5.13
CA LEU A 264 -1.41 22.12 4.87
C LEU A 264 -2.44 22.66 5.89
N ILE A 265 -3.44 21.85 6.25
CA ILE A 265 -4.44 22.18 7.27
C ILE A 265 -3.78 22.37 8.64
N GLU A 266 -2.89 21.45 9.03
CA GLU A 266 -2.14 21.54 10.30
C GLU A 266 -1.25 22.79 10.36
N GLN A 267 -0.75 23.26 9.22
CA GLN A 267 0.01 24.51 9.09
C GLN A 267 -0.88 25.76 8.92
N HIS A 268 -2.21 25.64 9.10
CA HIS A 268 -3.20 26.71 8.91
C HIS A 268 -3.24 27.31 7.48
N ARG A 269 -2.72 26.60 6.47
CA ARG A 269 -2.73 27.02 5.07
C ARG A 269 -4.02 26.55 4.37
N PHE A 270 -5.16 27.04 4.86
CA PHE A 270 -6.47 26.54 4.44
C PHE A 270 -6.81 26.82 2.96
N SER A 271 -6.33 27.93 2.39
CA SER A 271 -6.50 28.24 0.97
C SER A 271 -5.84 27.19 0.07
N ASP A 272 -4.60 26.84 0.39
CA ASP A 272 -3.79 25.89 -0.37
C ASP A 272 -4.37 24.48 -0.24
N ALA A 273 -4.82 24.12 0.97
CA ALA A 273 -5.52 22.88 1.22
C ALA A 273 -6.81 22.78 0.40
N ALA A 274 -7.64 23.83 0.36
CA ALA A 274 -8.87 23.85 -0.43
C ALA A 274 -8.61 23.71 -1.94
N GLN A 275 -7.59 24.40 -2.47
CA GLN A 275 -7.17 24.25 -3.86
C GLN A 275 -6.69 22.82 -4.17
N LEU A 276 -5.90 22.24 -3.26
CA LEU A 276 -5.40 20.88 -3.43
C LEU A 276 -6.51 19.83 -3.31
N ILE A 277 -7.52 20.05 -2.45
CA ILE A 277 -8.73 19.22 -2.38
C ILE A 277 -9.44 19.21 -3.73
N ALA A 278 -9.73 20.38 -4.31
CA ALA A 278 -10.42 20.49 -5.60
C ALA A 278 -9.68 19.77 -6.73
N THR A 279 -8.36 19.92 -6.81
CA THR A 279 -7.55 19.22 -7.83
C THR A 279 -7.39 17.72 -7.55
N THR A 280 -7.49 17.28 -6.29
CA THR A 280 -7.44 15.87 -5.92
C THR A 280 -8.78 15.17 -6.18
N GLU A 281 -9.90 15.86 -5.95
CA GLU A 281 -11.25 15.37 -6.23
C GLU A 281 -11.42 14.95 -7.70
N ALA A 282 -10.79 15.69 -8.62
CA ALA A 282 -10.85 15.42 -10.05
C ALA A 282 -10.15 14.11 -10.47
N ILE A 283 -9.21 13.60 -9.66
CA ILE A 283 -8.41 12.41 -10.00
C ILE A 283 -8.64 11.21 -9.07
N THR A 284 -9.12 11.44 -7.84
CA THR A 284 -9.32 10.37 -6.86
C THR A 284 -10.55 9.53 -7.22
N ARG A 285 -10.45 8.22 -7.02
CA ARG A 285 -11.60 7.32 -7.10
C ARG A 285 -12.34 7.18 -5.78
N ASP A 286 -11.66 7.52 -4.68
CA ASP A 286 -12.19 7.43 -3.33
C ASP A 286 -12.35 8.83 -2.74
N ARG A 287 -13.40 9.51 -3.18
CA ARG A 287 -13.77 10.85 -2.66
C ARG A 287 -14.19 10.78 -1.19
N ALA A 288 -14.77 9.66 -0.76
CA ALA A 288 -15.21 9.47 0.62
C ALA A 288 -14.01 9.50 1.58
N THR A 289 -12.91 8.82 1.27
CA THR A 289 -11.69 8.88 2.08
C THR A 289 -11.02 10.25 2.03
N LEU A 290 -10.99 10.91 0.85
CA LEU A 290 -10.47 12.29 0.75
C LEU A 290 -11.24 13.24 1.69
N TYR A 291 -12.56 13.23 1.63
CA TYR A 291 -13.41 14.11 2.42
C TYR A 291 -13.38 13.79 3.90
N SER A 292 -13.56 12.52 4.29
CA SER A 292 -13.56 12.13 5.70
C SER A 292 -12.23 12.46 6.39
N ARG A 293 -11.09 12.19 5.74
CA ARG A 293 -9.77 12.51 6.31
C ARG A 293 -9.51 14.02 6.36
N SER A 294 -9.88 14.75 5.32
CA SER A 294 -9.69 16.21 5.28
C SER A 294 -10.60 16.93 6.27
N ALA A 295 -11.88 16.51 6.37
CA ALA A 295 -12.84 17.03 7.35
C ALA A 295 -12.36 16.80 8.79
N ALA A 296 -11.87 15.59 9.08
CA ALA A 296 -11.29 15.28 10.39
C ALA A 296 -10.09 16.18 10.71
N ALA A 297 -9.20 16.43 9.74
CA ALA A 297 -8.07 17.33 9.92
C ALA A 297 -8.51 18.78 10.18
N TYR A 298 -9.46 19.31 9.40
CA TYR A 298 -10.01 20.65 9.62
C TYR A 298 -10.67 20.78 11.00
N ARG A 299 -11.42 19.75 11.44
CA ARG A 299 -12.00 19.74 12.79
C ARG A 299 -10.93 19.80 13.87
N GLN A 300 -9.84 19.05 13.73
CA GLN A 300 -8.74 19.10 14.70
C GLN A 300 -8.01 20.45 14.68
N ALA A 301 -7.78 21.02 13.50
CA ALA A 301 -7.24 22.38 13.39
C ALA A 301 -8.16 23.42 14.03
N GLY A 302 -9.48 23.29 13.89
CA GLY A 302 -10.45 24.16 14.55
C GLY A 302 -10.40 24.07 16.07
N ILE A 303 -10.29 22.85 16.62
CA ILE A 303 -10.10 22.63 18.07
C ILE A 303 -8.81 23.30 18.55
N ALA A 304 -7.69 23.08 17.84
CA ALA A 304 -6.40 23.67 18.18
C ALA A 304 -6.41 25.21 18.12
N SER A 305 -7.05 25.78 17.10
CA SER A 305 -7.23 27.23 16.98
C SER A 305 -8.08 27.81 18.11
N ALA A 306 -9.18 27.14 18.49
CA ALA A 306 -10.03 27.57 19.59
C ALA A 306 -9.27 27.56 20.93
N GLN A 307 -8.48 26.51 21.19
CA GLN A 307 -7.61 26.41 22.37
C GLN A 307 -6.51 27.48 22.38
N SER A 308 -6.06 27.91 21.20
CA SER A 308 -5.06 28.97 21.03
C SER A 308 -5.66 30.39 21.02
N ASN A 309 -6.93 30.55 21.41
CA ASN A 309 -7.65 31.82 21.43
C ASN A 309 -7.70 32.53 20.05
N ARG A 310 -7.79 31.76 18.97
CA ARG A 310 -7.96 32.21 17.58
C ARG A 310 -9.36 31.83 17.05
N PRO A 311 -10.42 32.53 17.49
CA PRO A 311 -11.80 32.09 17.26
C PRO A 311 -12.26 32.21 15.80
N ASP A 312 -11.79 33.20 15.04
CA ASP A 312 -12.19 33.34 13.63
C ASP A 312 -11.60 32.20 12.78
N GLU A 313 -10.35 31.83 13.05
CA GLU A 313 -9.71 30.69 12.37
C GLU A 313 -10.27 29.34 12.82
N ALA A 314 -10.68 29.22 14.08
CA ALA A 314 -11.41 28.04 14.55
C ALA A 314 -12.73 27.88 13.81
N LEU A 315 -13.49 28.97 13.66
CA LEU A 315 -14.76 28.95 12.95
C LEU A 315 -14.58 28.59 11.47
N ALA A 316 -13.62 29.23 10.79
CA ALA A 316 -13.31 28.92 9.39
C ALA A 316 -12.91 27.45 9.19
N ALA A 317 -12.11 26.89 10.10
CA ALA A 317 -11.73 25.48 10.05
C ALA A 317 -12.93 24.55 10.30
N PHE A 318 -13.78 24.85 11.27
CA PHE A 318 -14.99 24.05 11.49
C PHE A 318 -16.00 24.14 10.34
N GLU A 319 -16.15 25.31 9.71
CA GLU A 319 -16.99 25.47 8.53
C GLU A 319 -16.45 24.67 7.34
N ALA A 320 -15.12 24.69 7.12
CA ALA A 320 -14.48 23.85 6.11
C ALA A 320 -14.68 22.35 6.38
N ALA A 321 -14.55 21.91 7.65
CA ALA A 321 -14.87 20.54 8.03
C ALA A 321 -16.33 20.18 7.77
N HIS A 322 -17.27 21.08 8.08
CA HIS A 322 -18.69 20.87 7.86
C HIS A 322 -19.05 20.80 6.37
N HIS A 323 -18.39 21.59 5.53
CA HIS A 323 -18.59 21.55 4.08
C HIS A 323 -18.19 20.20 3.49
N LEU A 324 -17.12 19.59 4.00
CA LEU A 324 -16.61 18.29 3.55
C LEU A 324 -17.38 17.11 4.15
N ASP A 325 -17.80 17.23 5.41
CA ASP A 325 -18.65 16.24 6.09
C ASP A 325 -19.79 16.94 6.86
N PRO A 326 -20.96 17.12 6.20
CA PRO A 326 -22.12 17.74 6.83
C PRO A 326 -22.72 16.90 7.97
N ASN A 327 -22.38 15.61 8.05
CA ASN A 327 -22.96 14.67 9.00
C ASN A 327 -22.07 14.43 10.24
N ASP A 328 -20.99 15.21 10.42
CA ASP A 328 -20.18 15.17 11.64
C ASP A 328 -20.89 15.93 12.79
N ALA A 329 -21.68 15.20 13.58
CA ALA A 329 -22.35 15.73 14.77
C ALA A 329 -21.36 16.38 15.77
N SER A 330 -20.14 15.85 15.87
CA SER A 330 -19.12 16.38 16.77
C SER A 330 -18.56 17.71 16.27
N ASN A 331 -18.42 17.89 14.95
CA ASN A 331 -18.06 19.18 14.37
C ASN A 331 -19.15 20.23 14.58
N LEU A 332 -20.43 19.88 14.37
CA LEU A 332 -21.56 20.78 14.63
C LEU A 332 -21.62 21.25 16.09
N LEU A 333 -21.34 20.35 17.03
CA LEU A 333 -21.24 20.73 18.44
C LEU A 333 -20.08 21.72 18.69
N ASN A 334 -18.91 21.51 18.07
CA ASN A 334 -17.78 22.43 18.20
C ASN A 334 -18.13 23.84 17.65
N ILE A 335 -18.81 23.91 16.51
CA ILE A 335 -19.34 25.17 15.95
C ILE A 335 -20.31 25.82 16.96
N ALA A 336 -21.25 25.05 17.50
CA ALA A 336 -22.22 25.55 18.48
C ALA A 336 -21.55 26.13 19.73
N VAL A 337 -20.56 25.43 20.29
CA VAL A 337 -19.79 25.88 21.47
C VAL A 337 -19.07 27.20 21.15
N LEU A 338 -18.38 27.27 20.01
CA LEU A 338 -17.64 28.47 19.62
C LEU A 338 -18.58 29.67 19.39
N LEU A 339 -19.72 29.46 18.74
CA LEU A 339 -20.74 30.50 18.54
C LEU A 339 -21.35 30.98 19.86
N ALA A 340 -21.59 30.07 20.81
CA ALA A 340 -22.07 30.41 22.14
C ALA A 340 -21.05 31.29 22.88
N GLN A 341 -19.76 30.95 22.83
CA GLN A 341 -18.68 31.75 23.42
C GLN A 341 -18.59 33.15 22.82
N ARG A 342 -18.94 33.32 21.53
CA ARG A 342 -18.99 34.63 20.85
C ARG A 342 -20.31 35.39 21.06
N GLY A 343 -21.23 34.88 21.87
CA GLY A 343 -22.53 35.51 22.13
C GLY A 343 -23.57 35.31 21.02
N ASN A 344 -23.29 34.51 19.99
CA ASN A 344 -24.27 34.19 18.95
C ASN A 344 -25.16 33.00 19.38
N THR A 345 -26.00 33.24 20.38
CA THR A 345 -26.86 32.23 21.01
C THR A 345 -27.83 31.56 20.02
N MET A 346 -28.37 32.30 19.06
CA MET A 346 -29.33 31.74 18.10
C MET A 346 -28.68 30.70 17.18
N ALA A 347 -27.56 31.04 16.54
CA ALA A 347 -26.85 30.11 15.67
C ALA A 347 -26.23 28.93 16.46
N ALA A 348 -25.82 29.17 17.71
CA ALA A 348 -25.36 28.10 18.60
C ALA A 348 -26.46 27.07 18.90
N ARG A 349 -27.69 27.51 19.20
CA ARG A 349 -28.84 26.61 19.43
C ARG A 349 -29.18 25.81 18.18
N GLU A 350 -29.14 26.44 17.00
CA GLU A 350 -29.41 25.76 15.73
C GLU A 350 -28.41 24.62 15.46
N ASN A 351 -27.11 24.91 15.60
CA ASN A 351 -26.06 23.91 15.41
C ASN A 351 -26.12 22.80 16.48
N ALA A 352 -26.42 23.12 17.73
CA ALA A 352 -26.60 22.12 18.79
C ALA A 352 -27.80 21.19 18.51
N ARG A 353 -28.92 21.73 18.01
CA ARG A 353 -30.07 20.93 17.57
C ARG A 353 -29.74 20.08 16.34
N ALA A 354 -28.97 20.61 15.39
CA ALA A 354 -28.49 19.85 14.25
C ALA A 354 -27.61 18.66 14.67
N ALA A 355 -26.68 18.87 15.60
CA ALA A 355 -25.88 17.80 16.20
C ALA A 355 -26.76 16.70 16.85
N LEU A 356 -27.81 17.10 17.57
CA LEU A 356 -28.76 16.16 18.19
C LEU A 356 -29.66 15.42 17.19
N ARG A 357 -29.97 16.02 16.03
CA ARG A 357 -30.68 15.30 14.96
C ARG A 357 -29.83 14.16 14.39
N LEU A 358 -28.52 14.37 14.29
CA LEU A 358 -27.58 13.35 13.81
C LEU A 358 -27.21 12.33 14.89
N ARG A 359 -27.08 12.78 16.14
CA ARG A 359 -26.80 11.93 17.31
C ARG A 359 -27.73 12.31 18.47
N PRO A 360 -28.91 11.67 18.60
CA PRO A 360 -29.88 11.98 19.64
C PRO A 360 -29.32 11.81 21.07
N ASP A 361 -28.50 10.77 21.26
CA ASP A 361 -27.77 10.50 22.50
C ASP A 361 -26.40 11.20 22.49
N TYR A 362 -26.41 12.54 22.50
CA TYR A 362 -25.20 13.35 22.58
C TYR A 362 -25.24 14.27 23.81
N PRO A 363 -24.80 13.81 25.00
CA PRO A 363 -24.97 14.52 26.27
C PRO A 363 -24.40 15.94 26.28
N GLN A 364 -23.27 16.15 25.61
CA GLN A 364 -22.62 17.46 25.51
C GLN A 364 -23.49 18.45 24.71
N ALA A 365 -24.14 18.01 23.63
CA ALA A 365 -25.04 18.85 22.85
C ALA A 365 -26.35 19.15 23.59
N GLN A 366 -26.89 18.17 24.33
CA GLN A 366 -28.05 18.39 25.21
C GLN A 366 -27.74 19.39 26.33
N GLY A 367 -26.58 19.23 26.99
CA GLY A 367 -26.13 20.13 28.04
C GLY A 367 -25.94 21.57 27.54
N LEU A 368 -25.30 21.75 26.38
CA LEU A 368 -25.16 23.05 25.75
C LEU A 368 -26.53 23.68 25.44
N LEU A 369 -27.48 22.91 24.88
CA LEU A 369 -28.80 23.43 24.54
C LEU A 369 -29.58 23.89 25.78
N ARG A 370 -29.56 23.11 26.88
CA ARG A 370 -30.19 23.49 28.16
C ARG A 370 -29.60 24.79 28.71
N ALA A 371 -28.27 24.88 28.74
CA ALA A 371 -27.57 26.09 29.18
C ALA A 371 -27.93 27.31 28.34
N LEU A 372 -28.04 27.16 27.01
CA LEU A 372 -28.43 28.25 26.12
C LEU A 372 -29.91 28.61 26.24
N GLU A 373 -30.79 27.68 26.60
CA GLU A 373 -32.24 27.89 26.76
C GLU A 373 -32.64 28.39 28.16
N GLY A 374 -31.68 28.48 29.10
CA GLY A 374 -31.92 28.98 30.46
C GLY A 374 -32.77 28.03 31.31
N ARG A 375 -32.64 26.71 31.10
CA ARG A 375 -33.38 25.67 31.83
C ARG A 375 -32.46 24.73 32.60
#